data_AF-A0AAW2JP31-F1
#
_entry.id   AF-A0AAW2JP31-F1
#
_cell.length_a   1.000
_cell.length_b   1.000
_cell.length_c   1.000
_cell.angle_alpha   90.00
_cell.angle_beta   90.00
_cell.angle_gamma   90.00
#
_symmetry.space_group_name_H-M   'P 1'
#
loop_
_entity.id
_entity.type
_entity.pdbx_description
1 polymer ?
#
loop_
_entity_poly.entity_id
_entity_poly.type
_entity_poly.pdbx_seq_one_letter_code
_entity_poly.pdbx_strand_id
1 'polypeptide(L)' 'MAVNVAPFKLKSTAKDNLAPKNNVPYERPQRKLTLKEMEAREYPFLDSVVPEIFDDLLEANLIDLPEMKRPEEAERKR' A
#
# COMPACT_ATOMS: atom_id res chain seq x y z
N MET A 1 3.68 -25.54 19.30
CA MET A 1 4.94 -24.77 19.35
C MET A 1 4.64 -23.44 20.03
N ALA A 2 5.39 -23.05 21.06
CA ALA A 2 5.17 -21.81 21.80
C ALA A 2 6.08 -20.70 21.25
N VAL A 3 5.49 -19.59 20.78
CA VAL A 3 6.22 -18.46 20.21
C VAL A 3 6.28 -17.34 21.24
N ASN A 4 7.47 -17.08 21.77
CA ASN A 4 7.71 -16.02 22.75
C ASN A 4 7.99 -14.70 22.00
N VAL A 5 7.08 -13.73 22.13
CA VAL A 5 7.27 -12.38 21.60
C VAL A 5 7.55 -11.41 22.75
N ALA A 6 8.75 -10.84 22.76
CA ALA A 6 9.15 -9.83 23.73
C ALA A 6 8.77 -8.42 23.22
N PRO A 7 8.17 -7.55 24.04
CA PRO A 7 7.78 -6.22 23.61
C PRO A 7 9.00 -5.29 23.53
N PHE A 8 9.21 -4.71 22.36
CA PHE A 8 10.22 -3.66 22.18
C PHE A 8 9.56 -2.27 22.22
N LYS A 9 10.17 -1.33 22.95
CA LYS A 9 9.65 0.03 23.13
C LYS A 9 10.33 1.01 22.18
N LEU A 10 9.56 1.63 21.30
CA LEU A 10 9.99 2.75 20.47
C LEU A 10 9.87 4.07 21.24
N LYS A 11 10.95 4.84 21.30
CA LYS A 11 10.94 6.21 21.84
C LYS A 11 10.87 7.19 20.67
N SER A 12 9.75 7.90 20.51
CA SER A 12 9.64 9.02 19.57
C SER A 12 10.08 10.31 20.25
N THR A 13 11.03 11.02 19.65
CA THR A 13 11.40 12.39 20.04
C THR A 13 10.51 13.37 19.27
N ALA A 14 9.63 14.08 19.97
CA ALA A 14 8.89 15.19 19.42
C ALA A 14 9.84 16.37 19.19
N LYS A 15 9.86 16.92 17.96
CA LYS A 15 10.46 18.22 17.66
C LYS A 15 9.34 19.16 17.26
N ASP A 16 8.90 19.96 18.22
CA ASP A 16 8.01 21.09 17.98
C ASP A 16 8.80 22.20 17.27
N ASN A 17 8.40 22.54 16.05
CA ASN A 17 8.74 23.82 15.43
C ASN A 17 7.47 24.37 14.78
N LEU A 18 6.84 25.32 15.46
CA LEU A 18 5.74 26.13 14.95
C LEU A 18 6.30 27.29 14.10
N ALA A 19 5.95 27.32 12.82
CA ALA A 19 5.98 28.52 11.99
C ALA A 19 4.75 28.52 11.05
N PRO A 20 4.08 29.67 10.85
CA PRO A 20 2.76 29.72 10.24
C PRO A 20 2.87 29.69 8.71
N LYS A 21 2.17 28.78 8.05
CA LYS A 21 2.06 28.75 6.59
C LYS A 21 0.60 28.54 6.18
N ASN A 22 0.06 29.63 5.63
CA ASN A 22 -0.86 29.76 4.49
C ASN A 22 -1.90 28.65 4.30
N ASN A 23 -3.17 29.08 4.20
CA ASN A 23 -4.35 28.26 3.90
C ASN A 23 -4.20 27.44 2.60
N VAL A 24 -3.54 26.29 2.69
CA VAL A 24 -3.79 25.13 1.84
C VAL A 24 -5.13 24.54 2.29
N PRO A 25 -5.98 24.03 1.36
CA PRO A 25 -7.08 23.18 1.76
C PRO A 25 -6.46 22.11 2.64
N TYR A 26 -6.92 21.98 3.89
CA TYR A 26 -6.44 20.96 4.81
C TYR A 26 -6.58 19.61 4.10
N GLU A 27 -5.51 19.12 3.48
CA GLU A 27 -5.29 17.70 3.36
C GLU A 27 -5.46 17.22 4.79
N ARG A 28 -6.56 16.50 5.06
CA ARG A 28 -6.72 15.88 6.37
C ARG A 28 -5.41 15.15 6.60
N PRO A 29 -4.66 15.41 7.69
CA PRO A 29 -3.44 14.66 7.95
C PRO A 29 -3.85 13.21 7.80
N GLN A 30 -3.20 12.47 6.90
CA GLN A 30 -3.61 11.11 6.55
C GLN A 30 -3.62 10.31 7.85
N ARG A 31 -4.79 10.26 8.51
CA ARG A 31 -4.94 9.57 9.77
C ARG A 31 -4.62 8.14 9.41
N LYS A 32 -3.64 7.56 10.09
CA LYS A 32 -3.31 6.16 9.87
C LYS A 32 -4.60 5.40 10.15
N LEU A 33 -5.12 4.75 9.12
CA LEU A 33 -6.31 3.93 9.26
C LEU A 33 -5.97 2.79 10.21
N THR A 34 -6.92 2.46 11.06
CA THR A 34 -6.84 1.24 11.86
C THR A 34 -6.96 0.03 10.93
N LEU A 35 -6.42 -1.13 11.34
CA LEU A 35 -6.49 -2.37 10.55
C LEU A 35 -7.93 -2.70 10.14
N LYS A 36 -8.87 -2.56 11.09
CA LYS A 36 -10.31 -2.75 10.84
C LYS A 36 -10.86 -1.81 9.78
N GLU A 37 -10.39 -0.56 9.73
CA GLU A 37 -10.80 0.42 8.72
C GLU A 37 -10.19 0.12 7.35
N MET A 38 -9.00 -0.49 7.28
CA MET A 38 -8.40 -0.90 6.01
C MET A 38 -9.12 -2.11 5.42
N GLU A 39 -9.44 -3.11 6.24
CA GLU A 39 -10.19 -4.30 5.82
C GLU A 39 -11.63 -3.99 5.43
N ALA A 40 -12.25 -2.98 6.06
CA ALA A 40 -13.60 -2.54 5.72
C ALA A 40 -13.68 -1.72 4.43
N ARG A 41 -12.56 -1.40 3.78
CA ARG A 41 -12.60 -0.72 2.47
C ARG A 41 -13.00 -1.72 1.41
N GLU A 42 -14.19 -1.53 0.88
CA GLU A 42 -14.67 -2.25 -0.28
C GLU A 42 -13.94 -1.76 -1.53
N TYR A 43 -13.51 -2.70 -2.36
CA TYR A 43 -12.86 -2.40 -3.63
C TYR A 43 -13.92 -1.84 -4.60
N PRO A 44 -13.69 -0.66 -5.21
CA PRO A 44 -14.75 0.05 -5.95
C PRO A 44 -15.03 -0.51 -7.34
N PHE A 45 -14.20 -1.42 -7.85
CA PHE A 45 -14.41 -2.06 -9.15
C PHE A 45 -14.99 -3.45 -8.97
N LEU A 46 -15.97 -3.79 -9.81
CA LEU A 46 -16.55 -5.12 -9.85
C LEU A 46 -15.53 -6.10 -10.44
N ASP A 47 -15.43 -7.30 -9.86
CA ASP A 47 -14.51 -8.34 -10.33
C ASP A 47 -14.71 -8.71 -11.81
N SER A 48 -15.93 -8.52 -12.33
CA SER A 48 -16.24 -8.76 -13.75
C SER A 48 -15.67 -7.71 -14.70
N VAL A 49 -15.47 -6.48 -14.23
CA VAL A 49 -14.99 -5.33 -15.04
C VAL A 49 -13.48 -5.21 -14.99
N VAL A 50 -12.86 -5.71 -13.92
CA VAL A 50 -11.40 -5.67 -13.73
C VAL A 50 -10.61 -6.26 -14.91
N PRO A 51 -10.97 -7.42 -15.50
CA PRO A 51 -10.24 -7.99 -16.63
C PRO A 51 -10.27 -7.10 -17.88
N GLU A 52 -11.43 -6.53 -18.19
CA GLU A 52 -11.62 -5.64 -19.35
C GLU A 52 -10.71 -4.41 -19.25
N ILE A 53 -10.64 -3.80 -18.07
CA ILE A 53 -9.74 -2.67 -17.82
C ILE A 53 -8.27 -3.08 -18.00
N PHE A 54 -7.89 -4.28 -17.56
CA PHE A 54 -6.51 -4.75 -17.74
C PHE A 54 -6.16 -4.94 -19.22
N ASP A 55 -7.06 -5.50 -20.02
CA ASP A 55 -6.85 -5.70 -21.46
C ASP A 55 -6.67 -4.34 -22.17
N ASP A 56 -7.52 -3.36 -21.88
CA ASP A 56 -7.42 -2.00 -22.43
C ASP A 56 -6.07 -1.34 -22.11
N LEU A 57 -5.59 -1.49 -20.87
CA LEU A 57 -4.33 -0.90 -20.43
C LEU A 57 -3.11 -1.55 -21.11
N LEU A 58 -3.19 -2.86 -21.38
CA LEU A 58 -2.15 -3.60 -22.09
C LEU A 58 -2.14 -3.24 -23.58
N GLU A 59 -3.31 -3.13 -24.22
CA GLU A 59 -3.42 -2.69 -25.61
C GLU A 59 -2.88 -1.27 -25.79
N ALA A 60 -3.15 -0.38 -24.82
CA ALA A 60 -2.62 0.96 -24.80
C ALA A 60 -1.13 1.04 -24.42
N ASN A 61 -0.47 -0.08 -24.09
CA ASN A 61 0.90 -0.16 -23.55
C ASN A 61 1.13 0.80 -22.36
N LEU A 62 0.08 1.02 -21.55
CA LEU A 62 0.16 1.86 -20.34
C LEU A 62 0.78 1.10 -19.16
N ILE A 63 0.71 -0.22 -19.21
CA ILE A 63 1.33 -1.15 -18.28
C ILE A 63 1.98 -2.28 -19.08
N ASP A 64 3.07 -2.84 -18.56
CA ASP A 64 3.72 -4.03 -19.12
C ASP A 64 3.55 -5.20 -18.17
N LEU A 65 3.27 -6.38 -18.70
CA LEU A 65 3.34 -7.62 -17.93
C LEU A 65 4.81 -8.05 -17.83
N PRO A 66 5.39 -8.14 -16.60
CA PRO A 66 6.70 -8.72 -16.46
C PRO A 66 6.66 -10.17 -16.91
N GLU A 67 7.74 -10.66 -17.50
CA GLU A 67 7.89 -12.08 -17.78
C GLU A 67 7.71 -12.85 -16.47
N MET A 68 6.66 -13.68 -16.40
CA MET A 68 6.43 -14.56 -15.27
C MET A 68 7.60 -15.54 -15.18
N LYS A 69 8.55 -15.25 -14.30
CA LYS A 69 9.57 -16.23 -13.94
C LYS A 69 8.90 -17.37 -13.22
N ARG A 70 9.19 -18.60 -13.64
CA ARG A 70 8.77 -19.77 -12.89
C ARG A 70 9.30 -19.64 -11.45
N PRO A 71 8.55 -20.10 -10.43
CA PRO A 71 8.99 -20.00 -9.04
C PRO A 71 10.39 -20.60 -8.83
N GLU A 72 10.74 -21.64 -9.58
CA GLU A 72 12.07 -22.27 -9.63
C GLU A 72 13.21 -21.31 -10.05
N GLU A 73 12.93 -20.31 -10.89
CA GLU A 73 13.91 -19.29 -11.31
C GLU A 73 13.94 -18.08 -10.36
N ALA A 74 12.84 -17.80 -9.66
CA ALA A 74 12.73 -16.66 -8.75
C ALA A 74 13.57 -16.86 -7.47
N GLU A 75 13.75 -18.10 -7.01
CA GLU A 75 14.52 -18.43 -5.80
C GLU A 75 16.05 -18.44 -5.99
N ARG A 76 16.54 -18.40 -7.24
CA ARG A 76 17.97 -18.56 -7.56
C ARG A 76 18.84 -17.33 -7.26
N LYS A 77 18.28 -16.27 -6.67
CA LYS A 77 19.02 -15.09 -6.21
C LYS A 77 18.85 -14.91 -4.71
N ARG A 78 19.57 -15.72 -3.93
CA ARG A 78 19.91 -15.44 -2.53
C ARG A 78 21.39 -15.69 -2.32
#